data_AF-K9ZFI4-F1
#
_entry.id   AF-K9ZFI4-F1
#
_cell.length_a   1.000
_cell.length_b   1.000
_cell.length_c   1.000
_cell.angle_alpha   90.00
_cell.angle_beta   90.00
_cell.angle_gamma   90.00
#
_symmetry.space_group_name_H-M   'P 1'
#
loop_
_entity.id
_entity.type
_entity.pdbx_description
1 polymer ?
#
loop_
_entity_poly.entity_id
_entity_poly.type
_entity_poly.pdbx_seq_one_letter_code
_entity_poly.pdbx_strand_id
1 'polypeptide(L)' 'MTGKRDIKILTEILDLSGVKVISHRLHVGIGMILKIEQEKSFSTCPKCGINSKRNWEPDDFPISPVPSF' A
#
# COMPACT_ATOMS: atom_id res chain seq x y z
N MET A 1 23.33 0.29 9.94
CA MET A 1 22.96 0.27 8.51
C MET A 1 21.96 -0.85 8.31
N THR A 2 20.70 -0.55 8.09
CA THR A 2 19.70 -1.57 7.75
C THR A 2 19.94 -2.02 6.32
N GLY A 3 20.23 -3.31 6.11
CA GLY A 3 20.42 -3.84 4.77
C GLY A 3 19.08 -3.88 4.05
N LYS A 4 19.06 -3.56 2.74
CA LYS A 4 17.86 -3.76 1.90
C LYS A 4 17.35 -5.22 1.94
N ARG A 5 18.23 -6.17 2.26
CA ARG A 5 17.90 -7.60 2.41
C ARG A 5 17.04 -7.86 3.66
N ASP A 6 17.38 -7.23 4.78
CA ASP A 6 16.67 -7.41 6.05
C ASP A 6 15.21 -6.99 5.92
N ILE A 7 14.95 -5.88 5.22
CA ILE A 7 13.60 -5.37 4.98
C ILE A 7 12.75 -6.34 4.14
N LYS A 8 13.36 -6.96 3.12
CA LYS A 8 12.68 -7.96 2.27
C LYS A 8 12.32 -9.21 3.07
N ILE A 9 13.28 -9.71 3.85
CA ILE A 9 13.09 -10.88 4.72
C ILE A 9 11.99 -10.60 5.75
N LEU A 10 11.97 -9.42 6.36
CA LEU A 10 10.91 -9.03 7.31
C LEU A 10 9.53 -9.00 6.65
N THR A 11 9.45 -8.51 5.41
CA THR A 11 8.19 -8.52 4.65
C THR A 11 7.72 -9.95 4.36
N GLU A 12 8.64 -10.85 3.97
CA GLU A 12 8.34 -12.25 3.66
C GLU A 12 7.98 -13.07 4.91
N ILE A 13 8.67 -12.88 6.05
CA ILE A 13 8.40 -13.61 7.30
C ILE A 13 7.03 -13.23 7.88
N LEU A 14 6.66 -11.95 7.80
CA LEU A 14 5.41 -11.46 8.37
C LEU A 14 4.20 -11.76 7.48
N ASP A 15 4.43 -12.04 6.19
CA ASP A 15 3.43 -12.41 5.19
C ASP A 15 2.15 -11.55 5.24
N LEU A 16 2.34 -10.24 5.43
CA LEU A 16 1.23 -9.30 5.53
C LEU A 16 0.74 -8.94 4.13
N SER A 17 -0.41 -9.50 3.75
CA SER A 17 -0.99 -9.31 2.42
C SER A 17 -1.16 -7.82 2.07
N GLY A 18 -0.55 -7.41 0.96
CA GLY A 18 -0.67 -6.05 0.43
C GLY A 18 0.11 -4.99 1.20
N VAL A 19 1.07 -5.38 2.04
CA VAL A 19 1.88 -4.48 2.87
C VAL A 19 3.36 -4.80 2.69
N LYS A 20 4.18 -3.77 2.51
CA LYS A 20 5.63 -3.88 2.37
C LYS A 20 6.33 -3.12 3.49
N VAL A 21 7.29 -3.75 4.15
CA VAL A 21 8.14 -3.05 5.13
C VAL A 21 9.08 -2.11 4.37
N ILE A 22 9.21 -0.87 4.84
CA ILE A 22 10.11 0.14 4.25
C ILE A 22 11.25 0.52 5.19
N SER A 23 11.07 0.36 6.51
CA SER A 23 12.14 0.48 7.48
C SER A 23 11.76 -0.18 8.80
N HIS A 24 12.75 -0.37 9.67
CA HIS A 24 12.54 -0.88 11.02
C HIS A 24 13.45 -0.16 12.00
N ARG A 25 13.03 -0.11 13.27
CA ARG A 25 13.83 0.37 14.40
C ARG A 25 13.62 -0.53 15.60
N LEU A 26 14.71 -0.89 16.26
CA LEU A 26 14.66 -1.64 17.51
C LEU A 26 14.66 -0.66 18.68
N HIS A 27 13.65 -0.74 19.54
CA HIS A 27 13.52 0.05 20.75
C HIS A 27 13.67 -0.86 21.96
N VAL A 28 14.67 -0.61 22.80
CA VAL A 28 14.92 -1.39 24.02
C VAL A 28 13.70 -1.29 24.95
N GLY A 29 13.22 -2.44 25.44
CA GLY A 29 12.06 -2.53 26.33
C GLY A 29 10.69 -2.52 25.63
N ILE A 30 10.62 -2.21 24.33
CA ILE A 30 9.37 -2.21 23.54
C ILE A 30 9.40 -3.31 22.48
N GLY A 31 10.55 -3.48 21.83
CA GLY A 31 10.72 -4.41 20.71
C GLY A 31 10.96 -3.68 19.39
N MET A 32 10.65 -4.36 18.28
CA MET A 32 10.92 -3.86 16.93
C MET A 32 9.69 -3.15 16.37
N ILE A 33 9.87 -1.89 15.98
CA ILE A 33 8.85 -1.08 15.30
C ILE A 33 9.13 -1.12 13.80
N LEU A 34 8.11 -1.48 13.03
CA LEU A 34 8.17 -1.56 11.58
C LEU A 34 7.44 -0.37 10.96
N LYS A 35 8.08 0.29 10.01
CA LYS A 35 7.42 1.24 9.12
C LYS A 35 7.01 0.50 7.86
N ILE A 36 5.74 0.56 7.51
CA ILE A 36 5.15 -0.14 6.37
C ILE A 36 4.55 0.83 5.35
N GLU A 37 4.40 0.35 4.12
CA GLU A 37 3.67 0.99 3.04
C GLU A 37 2.70 -0.04 2.43
N GLN A 38 1.55 0.42 1.93
CA GLN A 38 0.65 -0.47 1.19
C GLN A 38 1.24 -0.73 -0.21
N GLU A 39 1.31 -2.00 -0.60
CA GLU A 39 1.78 -2.39 -1.93
C GLU A 39 0.84 -1.89 -3.04
N LYS A 40 -0.44 -1.70 -2.70
CA LYS A 40 -1.45 -1.14 -3.59
C LYS A 40 -1.92 0.18 -3.02
N SER A 41 -1.53 1.27 -3.65
CA SER A 41 -2.16 2.58 -3.44
C SER A 41 -3.56 2.52 -4.07
N PHE A 42 -4.57 2.21 -3.25
CA PHE A 42 -5.94 2.41 -3.69
C PHE A 42 -6.20 3.89 -3.79
N SER A 43 -6.67 4.28 -4.96
CA SER A 43 -6.93 5.66 -5.27
C SER A 43 -8.46 5.79 -5.21
N THR A 44 -8.94 6.53 -4.20
CA THR A 44 -10.38 6.74 -4.03
C THR A 44 -10.82 7.90 -4.91
N CYS A 45 -11.86 7.67 -5.70
CA CYS A 45 -12.41 8.71 -6.56
C CYS A 45 -13.05 9.82 -5.73
N PRO A 46 -12.60 11.08 -5.82
CA PRO A 46 -13.30 12.17 -5.14
C PRO A 46 -14.68 12.44 -5.74
N LYS A 47 -14.98 11.97 -6.96
CA LYS A 47 -16.29 12.14 -7.61
C LYS A 47 -17.29 11.00 -7.34
N CYS A 48 -16.85 9.75 -7.17
CA CYS A 48 -17.77 8.61 -7.03
C CYS A 48 -17.47 7.68 -5.83
N GLY A 49 -16.41 7.91 -5.05
CA GLY A 49 -16.09 7.14 -3.85
C GLY A 49 -15.61 5.70 -4.09
N ILE A 50 -15.49 5.27 -5.35
CA ILE A 50 -15.03 3.92 -5.70
C ILE A 50 -13.51 3.83 -5.56
N ASN A 51 -13.05 2.75 -4.93
CA ASN A 51 -11.63 2.42 -4.80
C ASN A 51 -11.16 1.67 -6.05
N SER A 52 -10.31 2.30 -6.83
CA SER A 52 -9.68 1.68 -8.01
C SER A 52 -8.21 1.39 -7.72
N LYS A 53 -7.71 0.23 -8.20
CA LYS A 53 -6.26 -0.06 -8.23
C LYS A 53 -5.50 0.77 -9.26
N ARG A 54 -6.21 1.61 -10.03
CA ARG A 54 -5.67 2.40 -11.14
C ARG A 54 -5.17 3.72 -10.59
N ASN A 55 -3.96 4.11 -10.98
CA ASN A 55 -3.46 5.47 -10.85
C ASN A 55 -4.53 6.42 -11.42
N TRP A 56 -4.86 7.51 -10.72
CA TRP A 56 -5.70 8.57 -11.29
C TRP A 56 -4.93 9.23 -12.43
N GLU A 57 -5.09 8.74 -13.65
CA GLU A 57 -4.70 9.45 -14.87
C GLU A 57 -5.96 10.05 -15.50
N PRO A 58 -6.01 11.38 -15.73
CA PRO A 58 -7.22 12.07 -16.15
C PRO A 58 -7.69 11.75 -17.59
N ASP A 59 -6.92 11.00 -18.38
CA ASP A 59 -7.16 10.78 -19.81
C ASP A 59 -7.91 9.48 -20.18
N ASP A 60 -8.18 8.57 -19.24
CA ASP A 60 -8.69 7.21 -19.55
C ASP A 60 -10.13 6.98 -19.04
N PHE A 61 -11.05 7.90 -19.36
CA PHE A 61 -12.48 7.65 -19.23
C PHE A 61 -13.06 7.14 -20.56
N PRO A 62 -13.42 5.84 -20.69
CA PRO A 62 -14.50 5.47 -21.59
C PRO A 62 -15.80 6.02 -20.98
N ILE A 63 -16.37 7.00 -21.67
CA ILE A 63 -17.69 7.56 -21.39
C ILE A 63 -18.69 6.41 -21.56
N SER A 64 -19.10 5.77 -20.47
CA SER A 64 -20.39 5.09 -20.45
C SER A 64 -21.01 5.21 -19.06
N PRO A 65 -22.21 5.80 -18.94
CA PRO A 65 -22.94 5.80 -17.69
C PRO A 65 -23.48 4.39 -17.46
N VAL A 66 -23.21 3.80 -16.29
CA VAL A 66 -23.90 2.58 -15.85
C VAL A 66 -24.91 3.01 -14.78
N PRO A 67 -26.19 2.64 -14.90
CA PRO A 67 -27.27 3.28 -14.18
C PRO A 67 -27.30 2.87 -12.71
N SER A 68 -27.79 3.79 -11.88
CA SER A 68 -28.10 3.59 -10.48
C SER A 68 -29.24 2.58 -10.30
N PHE A 69 -29.01 1.56 -9.48
CA PHE A 69 -30.03 0.81 -8.74
C PHE A 69 -29.64 0.76 -7.27
#